data_AF-A0A7X6PM13-F1
#
_entry.id   AF-A0A7X6PM13-F1
#
_cell.length_a   1.000
_cell.length_b   1.000
_cell.length_c   1.000
_cell.angle_alpha   90.00
_cell.angle_beta   90.00
_cell.angle_gamma   90.00
#
_symmetry.space_group_name_H-M   'P 1'
#
loop_
_entity.id
_entity.type
_entity.pdbx_description
1 polymer ?
#
loop_
_entity_poly.entity_id
_entity_poly.type
_entity_poly.pdbx_seq_one_letter_code
_entity_poly.pdbx_strand_id
1 'polypeptide(L)'
;MTDTFLSDTSLDLLRGLVGAQLRTFGTDLELDDGVGAFGAWLDTDRGVVELEFVEQVVDLQEGGERVESVLEARPGEADGDAHDLPGTITGIRRIQDRVALIDKLSGEQQWEWWRDSGIRVSLDTGGELVLHCASPVTIEVAMLTGSPVELPAPPQVYQEGERRRYEYGRREVEL
;
A
#
# COMPACT_ATOMS: atom_id res chain seq x y z
N MET A 1 -0.92 20.34 -3.36
CA MET A 1 -0.82 18.92 -3.75
C MET A 1 0.23 18.31 -2.84
N THR A 2 -0.20 17.56 -1.84
CA THR A 2 0.74 16.88 -0.92
C THR A 2 0.97 15.50 -1.49
N ASP A 3 2.03 15.39 -2.31
CA ASP A 3 2.50 14.12 -2.86
C ASP A 3 3.78 13.76 -2.11
N THR A 4 3.78 12.63 -1.42
CA THR A 4 4.93 11.70 -1.23
C THR A 4 4.67 10.87 0.01
N PHE A 5 4.56 9.53 0.00
CA PHE A 5 4.82 8.75 1.23
C PHE A 5 5.34 7.32 0.96
N LEU A 6 6.58 7.27 0.46
CA LEU A 6 7.61 6.30 0.84
C LEU A 6 8.87 7.14 1.01
N SER A 7 9.67 6.92 2.06
CA SER A 7 10.93 7.65 2.21
C SER A 7 11.89 7.31 1.07
N ASP A 8 12.83 8.20 0.72
CA ASP A 8 13.85 7.91 -0.30
C ASP A 8 14.63 6.63 0.05
N THR A 9 14.89 6.40 1.34
CA THR A 9 15.53 5.17 1.83
C THR A 9 14.68 3.93 1.54
N SER A 10 13.37 4.00 1.80
CA SER A 10 12.46 2.90 1.50
C SER A 10 12.33 2.67 -0.01
N LEU A 11 12.28 3.73 -0.82
CA LEU A 11 12.27 3.62 -2.28
C LEU A 11 13.55 2.95 -2.80
N ASP A 12 14.71 3.36 -2.32
CA ASP A 12 15.99 2.79 -2.74
C ASP A 12 16.12 1.32 -2.32
N LEU A 13 15.63 0.97 -1.13
CA LEU A 13 15.56 -0.42 -0.68
C LEU A 13 14.67 -1.26 -1.60
N LEU A 14 13.44 -0.79 -1.88
CA LEU A 14 12.50 -1.49 -2.75
C LEU A 14 13.05 -1.64 -4.18
N ARG A 15 13.65 -0.58 -4.75
CA ARG A 15 14.32 -0.66 -6.06
C ARG A 15 15.45 -1.69 -6.04
N GLY A 16 16.17 -1.78 -4.93
CA GLY A 16 17.23 -2.77 -4.69
C GLY A 16 16.75 -4.22 -4.62
N LEU A 17 15.44 -4.48 -4.47
CA LEU A 17 14.87 -5.83 -4.50
C LEU A 17 14.61 -6.35 -5.91
N VAL A 18 14.56 -5.48 -6.93
CA VAL A 18 14.38 -5.96 -8.31
C VAL A 18 15.58 -6.83 -8.70
N GLY A 19 15.27 -8.01 -9.25
CA GLY A 19 16.22 -9.08 -9.57
C GLY A 19 16.65 -9.93 -8.37
N ALA A 20 16.13 -9.69 -7.16
CA ALA A 20 16.33 -10.59 -6.03
C ALA A 20 15.41 -11.82 -6.16
N GLN A 21 15.84 -12.94 -5.60
CA GLN A 21 15.02 -14.14 -5.49
C GLN A 21 14.17 -14.03 -4.22
N LEU A 22 12.85 -13.84 -4.38
CA LEU A 22 11.88 -14.04 -3.31
C LEU A 22 11.82 -15.53 -3.00
N ARG A 23 11.94 -15.89 -1.72
CA ARG A 23 11.87 -17.27 -1.24
C ARG A 23 10.51 -17.52 -0.59
N THR A 24 10.16 -16.65 0.34
CA THR A 24 8.91 -16.69 1.10
C THR A 24 8.57 -15.27 1.55
N PHE A 25 7.34 -15.09 2.00
CA PHE A 25 6.82 -13.84 2.51
C PHE A 25 5.89 -14.16 3.69
N GLY A 26 5.63 -13.18 4.54
CA GLY A 26 4.76 -13.39 5.69
C GLY A 26 4.39 -12.09 6.38
N THR A 27 3.83 -12.22 7.57
CA THR A 27 3.34 -11.10 8.37
C THR A 27 3.53 -11.38 9.84
N ASP A 28 3.70 -10.30 10.60
CA ASP A 28 3.96 -10.31 12.04
C ASP A 28 2.69 -10.66 12.85
N LEU A 29 1.51 -10.71 12.21
CA LEU A 29 0.22 -11.11 12.79
C LEU A 29 -0.42 -12.28 12.02
N GLU A 30 -1.25 -13.07 12.70
CA GLU A 30 -2.08 -14.09 12.05
C GLU A 30 -3.03 -13.43 11.03
N LEU A 31 -3.00 -13.91 9.79
CA LEU A 31 -3.94 -13.52 8.74
C LEU A 31 -5.17 -14.45 8.79
N ASP A 32 -6.36 -13.87 8.94
CA ASP A 32 -7.60 -14.60 8.65
C ASP A 32 -8.03 -14.25 7.21
N ASP A 33 -8.14 -15.25 6.35
CA ASP A 33 -8.48 -15.08 4.92
C ASP A 33 -7.63 -14.03 4.15
N GLY A 34 -6.36 -13.83 4.55
CA GLY A 34 -5.45 -12.89 3.89
C GLY A 34 -5.60 -11.42 4.30
N VAL A 35 -6.30 -11.15 5.40
CA VAL A 35 -6.55 -9.80 5.94
C VAL A 35 -6.20 -9.77 7.44
N GLY A 36 -5.55 -8.70 7.92
CA GLY A 36 -5.45 -8.45 9.37
C GLY A 36 -4.10 -7.99 9.93
N ALA A 37 -3.09 -7.76 9.08
CA ALA A 37 -1.76 -7.36 9.54
C ALA A 37 -1.54 -5.83 9.51
N PHE A 38 -0.59 -5.33 10.31
CA PHE A 38 -0.06 -3.95 10.22
C PHE A 38 1.21 -3.85 9.36
N GLY A 39 1.87 -5.00 9.12
CA GLY A 39 3.10 -5.11 8.37
C GLY A 39 3.23 -6.47 7.72
N ALA A 40 4.25 -6.62 6.88
CA ALA A 40 4.61 -7.82 6.16
C ALA A 40 6.13 -7.88 6.02
N TRP A 41 6.66 -9.05 5.70
CA TRP A 41 8.07 -9.21 5.39
C TRP A 41 8.26 -10.04 4.12
N LEU A 42 9.35 -9.76 3.41
CA LEU A 42 9.80 -10.46 2.21
C LEU A 42 11.16 -11.09 2.50
N ASP A 43 11.26 -12.42 2.48
CA ASP A 43 12.55 -13.12 2.57
C ASP A 43 13.13 -13.30 1.17
N THR A 44 14.29 -12.68 0.95
CA THR A 44 15.01 -12.74 -0.32
C THR A 44 16.40 -13.32 -0.17
N ASP A 45 17.03 -13.66 -1.29
CA ASP A 45 18.45 -14.01 -1.31
C ASP A 45 19.40 -12.87 -0.91
N ARG A 46 18.90 -11.63 -0.82
CA ARG A 46 19.64 -10.44 -0.39
C ARG A 46 19.36 -10.06 1.08
N GLY A 47 18.54 -10.84 1.77
CA GLY A 47 18.11 -10.57 3.15
C GLY A 47 16.60 -10.32 3.24
N VAL A 48 16.13 -10.16 4.48
CA VAL A 48 14.72 -9.90 4.78
C VAL A 48 14.45 -8.39 4.75
N VAL A 49 13.33 -8.02 4.12
CA VAL A 49 12.80 -6.65 4.15
C VAL A 49 11.44 -6.67 4.81
N GLU A 50 11.30 -5.87 5.86
CA GLU A 50 10.03 -5.56 6.52
C GLU A 50 9.35 -4.38 5.81
N LEU A 51 8.03 -4.47 5.71
CA LEU A 51 7.11 -3.53 5.10
C LEU A 51 6.03 -3.20 6.11
N GLU A 52 5.99 -1.98 6.60
CA GLU A 52 5.12 -1.60 7.72
C GLU A 52 4.31 -0.36 7.39
N PHE A 53 3.08 -0.28 7.88
CA PHE A 53 2.25 0.92 7.79
C PHE A 53 2.31 1.69 9.11
N VAL A 54 3.21 2.67 9.19
CA VAL A 54 3.47 3.45 10.39
C VAL A 54 2.56 4.68 10.45
N GLU A 55 1.87 4.90 11.57
CA GLU A 55 1.09 6.11 11.77
C GLU A 55 2.00 7.34 11.93
N GLN A 56 1.86 8.32 11.03
CA GLN A 56 2.59 9.57 11.04
C GLN A 56 1.63 10.76 10.99
N VAL A 57 2.00 11.84 11.68
CA VAL A 57 1.27 13.11 11.56
C VAL A 57 1.71 13.81 10.27
N VAL A 58 0.77 13.96 9.34
CA VAL A 58 0.95 14.65 8.07
C VAL A 58 0.27 16.02 8.15
N ASP A 59 1.05 17.06 7.85
CA ASP A 59 0.53 18.42 7.70
C ASP A 59 -0.06 18.59 6.29
N LEU A 60 -1.38 18.61 6.23
CA LEU A 60 -2.11 18.96 5.02
C LEU A 60 -2.21 20.49 4.99
N GLN A 61 -1.27 21.12 4.28
CA GLN A 61 -1.20 22.56 4.09
C GLN A 61 -2.61 23.15 3.83
N GLU A 62 -2.92 24.25 4.53
CA GLU A 62 -4.23 24.95 4.47
C GLU A 62 -5.46 24.17 5.01
N GLY A 63 -5.28 23.05 5.72
CA GLY A 63 -6.42 22.22 6.16
C GLY A 63 -6.31 21.51 7.51
N GLY A 64 -5.11 21.42 8.10
CA GLY A 64 -4.87 20.86 9.44
C GLY A 64 -3.97 19.63 9.46
N GLU A 65 -3.56 19.22 10.66
CA GLU A 65 -2.81 17.98 10.91
C GLU A 65 -3.73 16.75 10.81
N ARG A 66 -3.21 15.68 10.21
CA ARG A 66 -3.91 14.39 10.13
C ARG A 66 -2.96 13.24 10.43
N VAL A 67 -3.42 12.25 11.18
CA VAL A 67 -2.65 11.00 11.37
C VAL A 67 -2.92 10.10 10.17
N GLU A 68 -1.85 9.64 9.53
CA GLU A 68 -1.88 8.83 8.32
C GLU A 68 -0.97 7.62 8.43
N SER A 69 -1.41 6.50 7.87
CA SER A 69 -0.57 5.31 7.75
C SER A 69 0.35 5.45 6.54
N VAL A 70 1.65 5.59 6.80
CA VAL A 70 2.71 5.71 5.80
C VAL A 70 3.38 4.36 5.63
N LEU A 71 3.53 3.92 4.38
CA LEU A 71 4.28 2.71 4.08
C LEU A 71 5.78 2.96 4.25
N GLU A 72 6.42 2.11 5.04
CA GLU A 72 7.87 2.07 5.22
C GLU A 72 8.42 0.72 4.78
N ALA A 73 9.60 0.74 4.17
CA ALA A 73 10.39 -0.44 3.88
C ALA A 73 11.74 -0.33 4.59
N ARG A 74 12.13 -1.35 5.35
CA ARG A 74 13.40 -1.40 6.09
C ARG A 74 13.98 -2.81 6.13
N PRO A 75 15.31 -2.99 6.23
CA PRO A 75 15.88 -4.29 6.56
C PRO A 75 15.31 -4.78 7.90
N GLY A 76 15.04 -6.08 7.98
CA GLY A 76 14.37 -6.65 9.14
C GLY A 76 14.63 -8.13 9.33
N GLU A 77 13.75 -8.79 10.09
CA GLU A 77 13.74 -10.21 10.37
C GLU A 77 12.40 -10.82 9.94
N ALA A 78 12.38 -12.13 9.68
CA ALA A 78 11.14 -12.84 9.37
C ALA A 78 10.51 -13.31 10.68
N ASP A 79 9.28 -12.89 10.96
CA ASP A 79 8.51 -13.29 12.14
C ASP A 79 7.07 -13.67 11.77
N GLY A 80 6.42 -14.52 12.56
CA GLY A 80 5.09 -15.04 12.24
C GLY A 80 5.07 -16.08 11.12
N ASP A 81 3.92 -16.18 10.44
CA ASP A 81 3.66 -17.26 9.49
C ASP A 81 4.23 -16.99 8.10
N ALA A 82 4.99 -17.96 7.60
CA ALA A 82 5.63 -17.92 6.29
C ALA A 82 4.75 -18.60 5.23
N HIS A 83 4.66 -17.96 4.06
CA HIS A 83 3.93 -18.45 2.90
C HIS A 83 4.86 -18.57 1.69
N ASP A 84 4.72 -19.67 0.94
CA ASP A 84 5.55 -19.94 -0.22
C ASP A 84 5.08 -19.13 -1.43
N LEU A 85 5.98 -18.31 -2.00
CA LEU A 85 5.83 -17.72 -3.32
C LEU A 85 7.22 -17.48 -3.96
N PRO A 86 7.97 -18.56 -4.25
CA PRO A 86 9.32 -18.43 -4.76
C PRO A 86 9.32 -17.89 -6.20
N GLY A 87 10.22 -16.95 -6.50
CA GLY A 87 10.41 -16.39 -7.83
C GLY A 87 11.40 -15.23 -7.85
N THR A 88 11.86 -14.83 -9.02
CA THR A 88 12.70 -13.64 -9.17
C THR A 88 11.81 -12.42 -9.27
N ILE A 89 12.04 -11.40 -8.44
CA ILE A 89 11.32 -10.13 -8.52
C ILE A 89 11.68 -9.43 -9.83
N THR A 90 10.70 -9.25 -10.71
CA THR A 90 10.87 -8.58 -12.01
C THR A 90 10.44 -7.12 -12.00
N GLY A 91 9.60 -6.73 -11.06
CA GLY A 91 9.15 -5.36 -10.90
C GLY A 91 8.42 -5.15 -9.58
N ILE A 92 8.44 -3.91 -9.11
CA ILE A 92 7.66 -3.47 -7.96
C ILE A 92 6.99 -2.16 -8.35
N ARG A 93 5.68 -2.08 -8.14
CA ARG A 93 4.88 -0.87 -8.32
C ARG A 93 4.30 -0.43 -6.98
N ARG A 94 4.20 0.87 -6.79
CA ARG A 94 3.47 1.47 -5.68
C ARG A 94 1.99 1.54 -6.04
N ILE A 95 1.14 1.21 -5.09
CA ILE A 95 -0.30 1.40 -5.18
C ILE A 95 -0.60 2.72 -4.46
N GLN A 96 -1.28 3.63 -5.15
CA GLN A 96 -1.71 4.88 -4.57
C GLN A 96 -3.22 5.01 -4.59
N ASP A 97 -3.82 5.27 -3.43
CA ASP A 97 -5.24 5.57 -3.30
C ASP A 97 -5.46 7.10 -3.19
N ARG A 98 -6.53 7.56 -3.83
CA ARG A 98 -6.97 8.95 -3.89
C ARG A 98 -8.22 9.13 -3.06
N VAL A 99 -8.31 10.26 -2.35
CA VAL A 99 -9.57 10.83 -1.89
C VAL A 99 -9.65 12.28 -2.37
N ALA A 100 -10.79 12.66 -2.94
CA ALA A 100 -11.06 14.04 -3.29
C ALA A 100 -12.44 14.48 -2.78
N LEU A 101 -12.51 15.73 -2.31
CA LEU A 101 -13.76 16.37 -1.95
C LEU A 101 -14.26 17.23 -3.10
N ILE A 102 -15.46 16.94 -3.56
CA ILE A 102 -16.17 17.67 -4.61
C ILE A 102 -17.36 18.41 -3.98
N ASP A 103 -17.48 19.71 -4.27
CA ASP A 103 -18.66 20.48 -3.95
C ASP A 103 -19.80 20.11 -4.90
N LYS A 104 -20.95 19.64 -4.37
CA LYS A 104 -22.04 19.14 -5.23
C LYS A 104 -22.75 20.24 -6.03
N LEU A 105 -22.68 21.49 -5.60
CA LEU A 105 -23.41 22.59 -6.22
C LEU A 105 -22.66 23.17 -7.42
N SER A 106 -21.35 23.37 -7.26
CA SER A 106 -20.45 23.89 -8.30
C SER A 106 -19.85 22.78 -9.16
N GLY A 107 -19.74 21.55 -8.63
CA GLY A 107 -19.00 20.47 -9.26
C GLY A 107 -17.48 20.62 -9.14
N GLU A 108 -17.00 21.63 -8.41
CA GLU A 108 -15.57 21.91 -8.27
C GLU A 108 -14.91 21.00 -7.22
N GLN A 109 -13.69 20.54 -7.55
CA GLN A 109 -12.83 19.85 -6.60
C GLN A 109 -12.29 20.86 -5.58
N GLN A 110 -12.65 20.69 -4.32
CA GLN A 110 -12.17 21.54 -3.23
C GLN A 110 -10.77 21.14 -2.79
N TRP A 111 -10.52 19.83 -2.68
CA TRP A 111 -9.19 19.30 -2.42
C TRP A 111 -9.07 17.87 -2.95
N GLU A 112 -7.83 17.45 -3.16
CA GLU A 112 -7.46 16.10 -3.55
C GLU A 112 -6.21 15.70 -2.78
N TRP A 113 -6.18 14.42 -2.43
CA TRP A 113 -5.08 13.80 -1.72
C TRP A 113 -4.81 12.41 -2.29
N TRP A 114 -3.53 12.10 -2.47
CA TRP A 114 -3.00 10.81 -2.90
C TRP A 114 -2.05 10.28 -1.83
N ARG A 115 -2.12 8.98 -1.52
CA ARG A 115 -1.21 8.32 -0.57
C ARG A 115 -0.71 7.00 -1.13
N ASP A 116 0.52 6.62 -0.79
CA ASP A 116 1.01 5.26 -1.02
C ASP A 116 0.30 4.32 -0.03
N SER A 117 -0.53 3.44 -0.56
CA SER A 117 -1.36 2.52 0.21
C SER A 117 -0.94 1.06 0.06
N GLY A 118 0.11 0.78 -0.69
CA GLY A 118 0.57 -0.58 -0.90
C GLY A 118 1.65 -0.73 -1.96
N ILE A 119 2.06 -1.97 -2.20
CA ILE A 119 2.95 -2.35 -3.29
C ILE A 119 2.44 -3.60 -4.00
N ARG A 120 2.74 -3.68 -5.30
CA ARG A 120 2.59 -4.88 -6.13
C ARG A 120 3.97 -5.36 -6.55
N VAL A 121 4.32 -6.58 -6.18
CA VAL A 121 5.57 -7.27 -6.55
C VAL A 121 5.24 -8.28 -7.65
N SER A 122 5.87 -8.14 -8.81
CA SER A 122 5.73 -9.07 -9.93
C SER A 122 6.90 -10.04 -9.98
N LEU A 123 6.63 -11.33 -10.22
CA LEU A 123 7.64 -12.39 -10.30
C LEU A 123 7.80 -12.91 -11.72
N ASP A 124 8.98 -13.44 -12.03
CA ASP A 124 9.30 -14.10 -13.31
C ASP A 124 8.44 -15.34 -13.59
N THR A 125 7.91 -15.97 -12.55
CA THR A 125 6.94 -17.08 -12.63
C THR A 125 5.56 -16.65 -13.15
N GLY A 126 5.33 -15.34 -13.30
CA GLY A 126 4.02 -14.75 -13.60
C GLY A 126 3.14 -14.56 -12.37
N GLY A 127 3.58 -15.01 -11.19
CA GLY A 127 2.92 -14.74 -9.92
C GLY A 127 3.09 -13.29 -9.49
N GLU A 128 2.12 -12.79 -8.74
CA GLU A 128 2.15 -11.47 -8.11
C GLU A 128 1.90 -11.61 -6.62
N LEU A 129 2.57 -10.77 -5.83
CA LEU A 129 2.27 -10.50 -4.43
C LEU A 129 1.83 -9.05 -4.32
N VAL A 130 0.68 -8.81 -3.70
CA VAL A 130 0.17 -7.47 -3.44
C VAL A 130 -0.04 -7.30 -1.95
N LEU A 131 0.53 -6.21 -1.43
CA LEU A 131 0.36 -5.73 -0.06
C LEU A 131 -0.43 -4.44 -0.15
N HIS A 132 -1.63 -4.36 0.44
CA HIS A 132 -2.50 -3.20 0.28
C HIS A 132 -3.29 -2.87 1.55
N CYS A 133 -3.18 -1.61 1.99
CA CYS A 133 -3.92 -1.01 3.10
C CYS A 133 -4.86 0.08 2.55
N ALA A 134 -6.10 -0.30 2.22
CA ALA A 134 -7.06 0.59 1.53
C ALA A 134 -7.64 1.70 2.43
N SER A 135 -7.69 1.50 3.75
CA SER A 135 -8.35 2.39 4.69
C SER A 135 -7.32 3.19 5.52
N PRO A 136 -7.46 4.53 5.62
CA PRO A 136 -6.64 5.34 6.52
C PRO A 136 -7.18 5.39 7.96
N VAL A 137 -8.29 4.68 8.25
CA VAL A 137 -8.96 4.71 9.57
C VAL A 137 -8.86 3.38 10.30
N THR A 138 -8.93 2.28 9.55
CA THR A 138 -8.75 0.93 10.06
C THR A 138 -7.59 0.33 9.31
N ILE A 139 -6.45 0.17 9.97
CA ILE A 139 -5.28 -0.42 9.34
C ILE A 139 -5.52 -1.93 9.24
N GLU A 140 -5.95 -2.35 8.06
CA GLU A 140 -6.07 -3.75 7.66
C GLU A 140 -5.26 -3.90 6.38
N VAL A 141 -4.14 -4.61 6.47
CA VAL A 141 -3.33 -4.96 5.30
C VAL A 141 -3.86 -6.26 4.72
N ALA A 142 -4.23 -6.20 3.44
CA ALA A 142 -4.51 -7.37 2.63
C ALA A 142 -3.23 -7.86 1.96
N MET A 143 -2.99 -9.17 2.04
CA MET A 143 -1.88 -9.85 1.38
C MET A 143 -2.43 -10.82 0.34
N LEU A 144 -2.32 -10.44 -0.93
CA LEU A 144 -2.96 -11.13 -2.03
C LEU A 144 -1.92 -11.73 -2.94
N THR A 145 -2.09 -13.01 -3.30
CA THR A 145 -1.23 -13.69 -4.27
C THR A 145 -2.08 -14.23 -5.43
N GLY A 146 -1.50 -14.30 -6.62
CA GLY A 146 -2.25 -14.73 -7.81
C GLY A 146 -1.56 -14.41 -9.14
N SER A 147 -2.26 -14.66 -10.24
CA SER A 147 -1.80 -14.34 -11.60
C SER A 147 -2.98 -14.12 -12.55
N PRO A 148 -3.43 -12.87 -12.79
CA PRO A 148 -3.10 -11.63 -12.08
C PRO A 148 -3.87 -11.47 -10.76
N VAL A 149 -3.33 -10.67 -9.84
CA VAL A 149 -4.02 -10.26 -8.60
C VAL A 149 -4.97 -9.10 -8.87
N GLU A 150 -6.25 -9.29 -8.55
CA GLU A 150 -7.27 -8.25 -8.56
C GLU A 150 -7.35 -7.55 -7.20
N LEU A 151 -7.25 -6.22 -7.21
CA LEU A 151 -7.44 -5.42 -6.00
C LEU A 151 -8.93 -5.15 -5.76
N PRO A 152 -9.40 -5.17 -4.51
CA PRO A 152 -10.78 -4.79 -4.19
C PRO A 152 -11.06 -3.34 -4.60
N ALA A 153 -12.26 -3.07 -5.12
CA ALA A 153 -12.65 -1.72 -5.50
C ALA A 153 -12.52 -0.75 -4.30
N PRO A 154 -12.10 0.52 -4.51
CA PRO A 154 -12.07 1.50 -3.44
C PRO A 154 -13.45 1.61 -2.77
N PRO A 155 -13.52 1.76 -1.44
CA PRO A 155 -14.79 1.87 -0.73
C PRO A 155 -15.61 3.02 -1.31
N GLN A 156 -16.84 2.73 -1.75
CA GLN A 156 -17.79 3.75 -2.20
C GLN A 156 -18.55 4.29 -0.99
N VAL A 157 -18.16 5.44 -0.45
CA VAL A 157 -18.98 6.10 0.57
C VAL A 157 -20.10 6.86 -0.13
N TYR A 158 -21.24 6.19 -0.30
CA TYR A 158 -22.50 6.82 -0.72
C TYR A 158 -22.96 7.81 0.35
N GLN A 159 -22.77 9.11 0.14
CA GLN A 159 -23.38 10.18 0.95
C GLN A 159 -24.58 10.77 0.22
N GLU A 160 -25.70 10.06 0.26
CA GLU A 160 -26.98 10.56 -0.21
C GLU A 160 -27.49 11.64 0.77
N GLY A 161 -27.78 12.85 0.29
CA GLY A 161 -28.34 13.95 1.11
C GLY A 161 -27.37 15.03 1.62
N GLU A 162 -26.06 14.81 1.63
CA GLU A 162 -25.07 15.81 2.08
C GLU A 162 -24.64 16.80 0.97
N ARG A 163 -24.23 18.04 1.31
CA ARG A 163 -23.72 19.04 0.34
C ARG A 163 -22.36 18.69 -0.28
N ARG A 164 -21.68 17.67 0.24
CA ARG A 164 -20.32 17.25 -0.11
C ARG A 164 -20.36 15.86 -0.78
N ARG A 165 -19.52 15.64 -1.79
CA ARG A 165 -19.28 14.32 -2.42
C ARG A 165 -17.82 13.96 -2.27
N TYR A 166 -17.53 12.77 -1.74
CA TYR A 166 -16.17 12.22 -1.79
C TYR A 166 -16.03 11.31 -3.01
N GLU A 167 -14.94 11.48 -3.73
CA GLU A 167 -14.54 10.59 -4.82
C GLU A 167 -13.28 9.83 -4.43
N TYR A 168 -13.31 8.53 -4.70
CA TYR A 168 -12.19 7.64 -4.45
C TYR A 168 -11.59 7.20 -5.79
N GLY A 169 -10.27 7.13 -5.83
CA GLY A 169 -9.54 6.66 -7.01
C GLY A 169 -8.36 5.80 -6.59
N ARG A 170 -7.79 5.09 -7.56
CA ARG A 170 -6.56 4.32 -7.38
C ARG A 170 -5.71 4.42 -8.63
N ARG A 171 -4.39 4.43 -8.45
CA ARG A 171 -3.43 4.24 -9.53
C ARG A 171 -2.28 3.35 -9.07
N GLU A 172 -1.59 2.75 -10.02
CA GLU A 172 -0.26 2.16 -9.79
C GLU A 172 0.79 3.10 -10.37
N VAL A 173 1.90 3.26 -9.65
CA VAL A 173 3.03 4.10 -10.04
C VAL A 173 4.30 3.25 -9.97
N GLU A 174 5.14 3.33 -10.99
CA GLU A 174 6.46 2.70 -10.96
C GLU A 174 7.31 3.29 -9.81
N LEU A 175 8.25 2.47 -9.28
CA LEU A 175 9.23 2.92 -8.29
C LEU A 175 10.26 3.90 -8.86
#